data_AF-A0A7Y2IYL2-F1
#
_entry.id   AF-A0A7Y2IYL2-F1
#
_cell.length_a   1.000
_cell.length_b   1.000
_cell.length_c   1.000
_cell.angle_alpha   90.00
_cell.angle_beta   90.00
_cell.angle_gamma   90.00
#
_symmetry.space_group_name_H-M   'P 1'
#
loop_
_entity.id
_entity.type
_entity.pdbx_description
1 polymer ?
#
loop_
_entity_poly.entity_id
_entity_poly.type
_entity_poly.pdbx_seq_one_letter_code
_entity_poly.pdbx_strand_id
1 'polypeptide(L)'
;MAGLKIETLADAGPVYGPETGDVLPGIVILHGSEGPMAGWSHRFAAILAAQGCFAMPYAYGEGDFWAAGAILDVPLAPVLDAVDALAAHPRCAGAGLFGWSRGAEMALLLASLEGKTDRLPCVAAHAPSDTVNMAFLPGQARSQSPDAPRAWVWPEDATRTTPGARIEIERYPGPVFLSVGTADEIWDHRMTLRLAERLEAAGRPADLFVAEGQGHAFTFDREPELWQRLLAFFHHHLETGP
;
A
#
# COMPACT_ATOMS: atom_id res chain seq x y z
N MET A 1 -28.14 -2.61 8.07
CA MET A 1 -26.73 -2.74 7.66
C MET A 1 -26.73 -3.03 6.18
N ALA A 2 -26.00 -2.25 5.39
CA ALA A 2 -25.81 -2.59 3.98
C ALA A 2 -25.04 -3.92 3.88
N GLY A 3 -25.39 -4.75 2.90
CA GLY A 3 -24.66 -5.98 2.63
C GLY A 3 -23.25 -5.72 2.12
N LEU A 4 -22.39 -6.74 2.12
CA LEU A 4 -21.12 -6.72 1.39
C LEU A 4 -21.38 -7.21 -0.04
N LYS A 5 -20.95 -6.43 -1.03
CA LYS A 5 -20.90 -6.83 -2.44
C LYS A 5 -19.45 -7.04 -2.85
N ILE A 6 -19.19 -8.15 -3.52
CA ILE A 6 -17.91 -8.41 -4.19
C ILE A 6 -18.22 -8.47 -5.69
N GLU A 7 -17.57 -7.61 -6.47
CA GLU A 7 -17.70 -7.56 -7.92
C GLU A 7 -16.33 -7.56 -8.58
N THR A 8 -16.25 -7.97 -9.84
CA THR A 8 -14.99 -7.96 -10.59
C THR A 8 -14.99 -6.78 -11.55
N LEU A 9 -14.03 -5.86 -11.41
CA LEU A 9 -13.79 -4.81 -12.39
C LEU A 9 -12.99 -5.38 -13.56
N ALA A 10 -13.68 -5.93 -14.56
CA ALA A 10 -13.07 -6.47 -15.79
C ALA A 10 -11.72 -7.17 -15.53
N ASP A 11 -10.63 -6.67 -16.13
CA ASP A 11 -9.28 -7.23 -15.99
C ASP A 11 -8.50 -6.70 -14.76
N ALA A 12 -9.06 -5.75 -14.00
CA ALA A 12 -8.39 -5.11 -12.86
C ALA A 12 -8.48 -5.91 -11.55
N GLY A 13 -9.51 -6.75 -11.39
CA GLY A 13 -9.64 -7.67 -10.25
C GLY A 13 -10.88 -7.46 -9.38
N PRO A 14 -10.95 -8.16 -8.23
CA PRO A 14 -12.12 -8.12 -7.34
C PRO A 14 -12.15 -6.83 -6.50
N VAL A 15 -13.33 -6.23 -6.39
CA VAL A 15 -13.62 -5.06 -5.56
C VAL A 15 -14.66 -5.42 -4.51
N TYR A 16 -14.32 -5.13 -3.27
CA TYR A 16 -15.18 -5.26 -2.10
C TYR A 16 -15.81 -3.90 -1.84
N GLY A 17 -17.11 -3.85 -1.63
CA GLY A 17 -17.77 -2.59 -1.29
C GLY A 17 -19.13 -2.83 -0.65
N PRO A 18 -19.69 -1.81 0.01
CA PRO A 18 -21.01 -1.92 0.57
C PRO A 18 -22.08 -1.91 -0.54
N GLU A 19 -23.15 -2.67 -0.31
CA GLU A 19 -24.35 -2.70 -1.14
C GLU A 19 -25.25 -1.49 -0.81
N THR A 20 -24.71 -0.28 -1.01
CA THR A 20 -25.41 1.00 -0.89
C THR A 20 -25.44 1.76 -2.22
N GLY A 21 -26.24 2.82 -2.29
CA GLY A 21 -26.22 3.76 -3.42
C GLY A 21 -25.17 4.86 -3.30
N ASP A 22 -24.35 4.85 -2.24
CA ASP A 22 -23.48 5.97 -1.89
C ASP A 22 -22.25 6.05 -2.79
N VAL A 23 -21.71 7.26 -2.93
CA VAL A 23 -20.41 7.51 -3.55
C VAL A 23 -19.36 7.49 -2.44
N LEU A 24 -18.34 6.64 -2.57
CA LEU A 24 -17.42 6.26 -1.48
C LEU A 24 -15.97 6.27 -1.96
N PRO A 25 -14.98 6.44 -1.06
CA PRO A 25 -13.56 6.35 -1.40
C PRO A 25 -13.19 4.95 -1.89
N GLY A 26 -12.31 4.89 -2.89
CA GLY A 26 -11.68 3.68 -3.39
C GLY A 26 -10.27 3.50 -2.83
N ILE A 27 -9.91 2.26 -2.49
CA ILE A 27 -8.59 1.91 -1.96
C ILE A 27 -8.08 0.67 -2.70
N VAL A 28 -6.98 0.81 -3.43
CA VAL A 28 -6.22 -0.34 -3.94
C VAL A 28 -5.28 -0.82 -2.82
N ILE A 29 -5.27 -2.13 -2.55
CA ILE A 29 -4.55 -2.71 -1.41
C ILE A 29 -3.42 -3.60 -1.92
N LEU A 30 -2.19 -3.27 -1.54
CA LEU A 30 -0.99 -4.04 -1.84
C LEU A 30 -0.62 -4.93 -0.64
N HIS A 31 -0.68 -6.25 -0.85
CA HIS A 31 -0.28 -7.25 0.14
C HIS A 31 1.22 -7.21 0.44
N GLY A 32 1.69 -7.90 1.47
CA GLY A 32 3.11 -8.08 1.77
C GLY A 32 3.75 -9.25 1.02
N SER A 33 4.79 -9.86 1.60
CA SER A 33 5.49 -11.02 1.00
C SER A 33 4.75 -12.35 1.16
N GLU A 34 3.58 -12.37 1.79
CA GLU A 34 2.72 -13.55 1.93
C GLU A 34 2.15 -14.08 0.60
N GLY A 35 2.18 -13.25 -0.46
CA GLY A 35 1.72 -13.62 -1.79
C GLY A 35 0.23 -13.35 -2.04
N PRO A 36 -0.21 -13.46 -3.31
CA PRO A 36 -1.52 -12.99 -3.76
C PRO A 36 -2.71 -13.78 -3.16
N MET A 37 -2.50 -15.04 -2.77
CA MET A 37 -3.56 -15.95 -2.30
C MET A 37 -3.58 -16.15 -0.78
N ALA A 38 -2.72 -15.47 -0.01
CA ALA A 38 -2.66 -15.63 1.44
C ALA A 38 -3.84 -15.01 2.21
N GLY A 39 -4.69 -14.22 1.53
CA GLY A 39 -5.94 -13.69 2.09
C GLY A 39 -5.81 -12.44 2.95
N TRP A 40 -4.60 -11.95 3.25
CA TRP A 40 -4.39 -10.74 4.05
C TRP A 40 -5.00 -9.48 3.41
N SER A 41 -4.70 -9.22 2.14
CA SER A 41 -5.30 -8.11 1.40
C SER A 41 -6.82 -8.22 1.29
N HIS A 42 -7.36 -9.44 1.17
CA HIS A 42 -8.80 -9.70 1.18
C HIS A 42 -9.45 -9.43 2.54
N ARG A 43 -8.78 -9.78 3.65
CA ARG A 43 -9.22 -9.40 5.00
C ARG A 43 -9.27 -7.89 5.15
N PHE A 44 -8.23 -7.18 4.71
CA PHE A 44 -8.20 -5.71 4.74
C PHE A 44 -9.32 -5.12 3.88
N ALA A 45 -9.55 -5.69 2.70
CA ALA A 45 -10.63 -5.25 1.82
C ALA A 45 -12.01 -5.42 2.46
N ALA A 46 -12.26 -6.55 3.14
CA ALA A 46 -13.50 -6.77 3.87
C ALA A 46 -13.69 -5.78 5.04
N ILE A 47 -12.63 -5.46 5.79
CA ILE A 47 -12.67 -4.48 6.88
C ILE A 47 -13.01 -3.09 6.33
N LEU A 48 -12.30 -2.65 5.29
CA LEU A 48 -12.52 -1.33 4.67
C LEU A 48 -13.91 -1.23 4.03
N ALA A 49 -14.36 -2.28 3.31
CA ALA A 49 -15.70 -2.32 2.73
C ALA A 49 -16.81 -2.28 3.79
N ALA A 50 -16.62 -2.95 4.92
CA ALA A 50 -17.54 -2.89 6.06
C ALA A 50 -17.60 -1.50 6.71
N GLN A 51 -16.69 -0.59 6.37
CA GLN A 51 -16.59 0.76 6.91
C GLN A 51 -16.84 1.85 5.85
N GLY A 52 -17.37 1.50 4.68
CA GLY A 52 -17.80 2.48 3.69
C GLY A 52 -16.74 2.85 2.66
N CYS A 53 -15.90 1.90 2.24
CA CYS A 53 -14.99 2.10 1.11
C CYS A 53 -15.22 1.06 0.01
N PHE A 54 -14.84 1.39 -1.22
CA PHE A 54 -14.47 0.37 -2.20
C PHE A 54 -13.03 -0.06 -1.94
N ALA A 55 -12.79 -1.36 -1.88
CA ALA A 55 -11.49 -1.91 -1.56
C ALA A 55 -11.11 -3.00 -2.58
N MET A 56 -10.01 -2.77 -3.29
CA MET A 56 -9.51 -3.66 -4.34
C MET A 56 -8.19 -4.29 -3.90
N PRO A 57 -8.19 -5.53 -3.38
CA PRO A 57 -6.94 -6.26 -3.19
C PRO A 57 -6.29 -6.50 -4.56
N TYR A 58 -5.07 -5.98 -4.74
CA TYR A 58 -4.30 -6.14 -5.95
C TYR A 58 -3.30 -7.28 -5.78
N ALA A 59 -3.41 -8.30 -6.63
CA ALA A 59 -2.54 -9.46 -6.64
C ALA A 59 -1.28 -9.16 -7.46
N TYR A 60 -0.10 -9.42 -6.90
CA TYR A 60 1.16 -9.27 -7.60
C TYR A 60 2.17 -10.34 -7.17
N GLY A 61 3.21 -10.50 -7.99
CA GLY A 61 4.17 -11.60 -7.84
C GLY A 61 3.58 -12.94 -8.25
N GLU A 62 4.33 -13.99 -7.95
CA GLU A 62 3.90 -15.37 -8.10
C GLU A 62 3.26 -15.85 -6.80
N GLY A 63 2.71 -17.06 -6.80
CA GLY A 63 2.17 -17.69 -5.61
C GLY A 63 0.80 -18.30 -5.87
N ASP A 64 0.46 -19.29 -5.06
CA ASP A 64 -0.80 -20.00 -5.12
C ASP A 64 -1.39 -20.17 -3.72
N PHE A 65 -2.43 -20.99 -3.61
CA PHE A 65 -3.10 -21.24 -2.33
C PHE A 65 -2.16 -21.86 -1.26
N TRP A 66 -1.07 -22.49 -1.66
CA TRP A 66 -0.17 -23.25 -0.80
C TRP A 66 1.15 -22.54 -0.52
N ALA A 67 1.59 -21.66 -1.42
CA ALA A 67 2.88 -20.99 -1.31
C ALA A 67 2.82 -19.52 -1.74
N ALA A 68 3.57 -18.68 -1.01
CA ALA A 68 3.66 -17.25 -1.25
C ALA A 68 4.23 -16.87 -2.63
N GLY A 69 5.02 -17.75 -3.26
CA GLY A 69 5.68 -17.49 -4.54
C GLY A 69 6.77 -16.42 -4.48
N ALA A 70 7.40 -16.15 -5.62
CA ALA A 70 8.41 -15.12 -5.78
C ALA A 70 7.81 -13.73 -6.01
N ILE A 71 8.45 -12.69 -5.46
CA ILE A 71 8.26 -11.30 -5.88
C ILE A 71 9.57 -10.89 -6.56
N LEU A 72 9.63 -11.15 -7.86
CA LEU A 72 10.80 -10.97 -8.72
C LEU A 72 10.36 -10.23 -9.97
N ASP A 73 11.08 -9.15 -10.30
CA ASP A 73 10.86 -8.34 -11.50
C ASP A 73 9.38 -7.93 -11.74
N VAL A 74 8.66 -7.61 -10.66
CA VAL A 74 7.25 -7.22 -10.73
C VAL A 74 7.14 -5.80 -11.29
N PRO A 75 6.41 -5.59 -12.40
CA PRO A 75 6.21 -4.26 -12.97
C PRO A 75 5.31 -3.42 -12.05
N LEU A 76 5.73 -2.19 -11.74
CA LEU A 76 4.95 -1.31 -10.85
C LEU A 76 3.84 -0.56 -11.59
N ALA A 77 4.01 -0.25 -12.88
CA ALA A 77 3.08 0.57 -13.66
C ALA A 77 1.63 0.04 -13.67
N PRO A 78 1.37 -1.27 -13.78
CA PRO A 78 0.00 -1.81 -13.75
C PRO A 78 -0.79 -1.53 -12.47
N VAL A 79 -0.14 -1.16 -11.36
CA VAL A 79 -0.85 -0.75 -10.14
C VAL A 79 -1.59 0.58 -10.34
N LEU A 80 -1.02 1.50 -11.11
CA LEU A 80 -1.70 2.77 -11.42
C LEU A 80 -2.92 2.54 -12.31
N ASP A 81 -2.86 1.56 -13.21
CA ASP A 81 -4.01 1.18 -14.05
C ASP A 81 -5.14 0.59 -13.17
N ALA A 82 -4.77 -0.14 -12.12
CA ALA A 82 -5.69 -0.61 -11.09
C ALA A 82 -6.34 0.54 -10.29
N VAL A 83 -5.57 1.59 -9.95
CA VAL A 83 -6.10 2.81 -9.31
C VAL A 83 -7.08 3.51 -10.25
N ASP A 84 -6.73 3.70 -11.53
CA ASP A 84 -7.61 4.32 -12.53
C ASP A 84 -8.89 3.51 -12.74
N ALA A 85 -8.78 2.18 -12.83
CA ALA A 85 -9.93 1.29 -12.98
C ALA A 85 -10.89 1.40 -11.79
N LEU A 86 -10.36 1.46 -10.56
CA LEU A 86 -11.17 1.63 -9.36
C LEU A 86 -11.78 3.03 -9.29
N ALA A 87 -11.04 4.07 -9.65
CA ALA A 87 -11.54 5.45 -9.71
C ALA A 87 -12.67 5.61 -10.75
N ALA A 88 -12.64 4.83 -11.83
CA ALA A 88 -13.68 4.83 -12.85
C ALA A 88 -14.97 4.10 -12.43
N HIS A 89 -14.99 3.42 -11.29
CA HIS A 89 -16.22 2.80 -10.80
C HIS A 89 -17.29 3.89 -10.53
N PRO A 90 -18.55 3.74 -10.99
CA PRO A 90 -19.53 4.84 -10.97
C PRO A 90 -19.90 5.39 -9.59
N ARG A 91 -19.59 4.64 -8.53
CA ARG A 91 -19.79 5.04 -7.13
C ARG A 91 -18.49 5.36 -6.40
N CYS A 92 -17.36 5.41 -7.09
CA CYS A 92 -16.08 5.75 -6.47
C CYS A 92 -15.89 7.27 -6.50
N ALA A 93 -15.65 7.89 -5.35
CA ALA A 93 -15.34 9.33 -5.25
C ALA A 93 -13.96 9.66 -5.85
N GLY A 94 -13.04 8.70 -5.75
CA GLY A 94 -11.64 8.76 -6.14
C GLY A 94 -10.93 7.55 -5.51
N ALA A 95 -9.78 7.16 -6.05
CA ALA A 95 -9.05 5.98 -5.56
C ALA A 95 -7.65 6.35 -5.05
N GLY A 96 -7.30 5.85 -3.87
CA GLY A 96 -5.95 5.92 -3.29
C GLY A 96 -5.30 4.54 -3.21
N LEU A 97 -4.07 4.51 -2.69
CA LEU A 97 -3.27 3.29 -2.55
C LEU A 97 -2.93 3.04 -1.08
N PHE A 98 -3.14 1.81 -0.61
CA PHE A 98 -2.70 1.35 0.70
C PHE A 98 -1.78 0.15 0.56
N GLY A 99 -0.61 0.20 1.20
CA GLY A 99 0.33 -0.91 1.22
C GLY A 99 0.63 -1.42 2.62
N TRP A 100 0.79 -2.74 2.74
CA TRP A 100 1.22 -3.43 3.95
C TRP A 100 2.60 -4.07 3.76
N SER A 101 3.57 -3.78 4.64
CA SER A 101 4.90 -4.41 4.60
C SER A 101 5.58 -4.26 3.22
N ARG A 102 5.86 -5.36 2.51
CA ARG A 102 6.36 -5.32 1.12
C ARG A 102 5.47 -4.47 0.19
N GLY A 103 4.16 -4.51 0.35
CA GLY A 103 3.23 -3.64 -0.36
C GLY A 103 3.32 -2.18 0.07
N ALA A 104 3.70 -1.90 1.32
CA ALA A 104 3.95 -0.55 1.82
C ALA A 104 5.21 0.05 1.18
N GLU A 105 6.28 -0.74 1.02
CA GLU A 105 7.43 -0.37 0.21
C GLU A 105 7.02 -0.05 -1.23
N MET A 106 6.26 -0.96 -1.86
CA MET A 106 5.77 -0.81 -3.23
C MET A 106 4.95 0.47 -3.41
N ALA A 107 4.03 0.76 -2.48
CA ALA A 107 3.16 1.93 -2.51
C ALA A 107 3.95 3.24 -2.49
N LEU A 108 4.90 3.37 -1.55
CA LEU A 108 5.72 4.58 -1.42
C LEU A 108 6.72 4.73 -2.58
N LEU A 109 7.29 3.62 -3.04
CA LEU A 109 8.16 3.61 -4.21
C LEU A 109 7.40 4.10 -5.45
N LEU A 110 6.24 3.51 -5.73
CA LEU A 110 5.40 3.90 -6.87
C LEU A 110 4.97 5.37 -6.79
N ALA A 111 4.51 5.84 -5.62
CA ALA A 111 4.16 7.24 -5.42
C ALA A 111 5.34 8.19 -5.72
N SER A 112 6.55 7.82 -5.29
CA SER A 112 7.76 8.59 -5.57
C SER A 112 8.24 8.54 -7.02
N LEU A 113 7.87 7.49 -7.77
CA LEU A 113 8.20 7.32 -9.18
C LEU A 113 7.22 8.07 -10.07
N GLU A 114 5.92 7.97 -9.79
CA GLU A 114 4.86 8.70 -10.49
C GLU A 114 5.00 10.22 -10.26
N GLY A 115 5.20 10.63 -9.00
CA GLY A 115 5.48 12.03 -8.65
C GLY A 115 4.33 13.01 -8.96
N LYS A 116 3.12 12.50 -9.19
CA LYS A 116 1.92 13.28 -9.53
C LYS A 116 0.73 12.82 -8.70
N THR A 117 -0.21 13.73 -8.47
CA THR A 117 -1.46 13.46 -7.74
C THR A 117 -2.66 13.17 -8.63
N ASP A 118 -2.56 13.40 -9.94
CA ASP A 118 -3.69 13.24 -10.87
C ASP A 118 -4.21 11.79 -10.93
N ARG A 119 -3.29 10.82 -10.96
CA ARG A 119 -3.60 9.38 -10.93
C ARG A 119 -3.60 8.81 -9.52
N LEU A 120 -2.74 9.31 -8.64
CA LEU A 120 -2.60 8.85 -7.27
C LEU A 120 -2.80 10.02 -6.31
N PRO A 121 -4.04 10.34 -5.90
CA PRO A 121 -4.35 11.50 -5.06
C PRO A 121 -3.81 11.39 -3.63
N CYS A 122 -3.70 10.18 -3.07
CA CYS A 122 -3.11 9.94 -1.75
C CYS A 122 -2.55 8.52 -1.62
N VAL A 123 -1.59 8.33 -0.71
CA VAL A 123 -0.96 7.01 -0.45
C VAL A 123 -0.81 6.76 1.05
N ALA A 124 -1.08 5.53 1.47
CA ALA A 124 -0.94 5.07 2.85
C ALA A 124 -0.05 3.83 2.93
N ALA A 125 0.77 3.75 3.98
CA ALA A 125 1.73 2.69 4.15
C ALA A 125 1.82 2.24 5.62
N HIS A 126 1.63 0.94 5.86
CA HIS A 126 1.85 0.32 7.16
C HIS A 126 3.14 -0.48 7.19
N ALA A 127 3.98 -0.19 8.18
CA ALA A 127 5.32 -0.72 8.34
C ALA A 127 6.09 -0.73 7.00
N PRO A 128 6.38 0.44 6.38
CA PRO A 128 7.18 0.54 5.16
C PRO A 128 8.69 0.47 5.42
N SER A 129 9.44 0.01 4.41
CA SER A 129 10.88 0.17 4.30
C SER A 129 11.19 1.56 3.73
N ASP A 130 12.30 2.17 4.15
CA ASP A 130 12.76 3.46 3.59
C ASP A 130 13.72 3.30 2.41
N THR A 131 14.10 2.06 2.12
CA THR A 131 14.89 1.65 0.95
C THR A 131 14.20 0.53 0.18
N VAL A 132 14.54 0.41 -1.10
CA VAL A 132 14.09 -0.68 -1.95
C VAL A 132 14.77 -1.97 -1.51
N ASN A 133 13.99 -3.02 -1.27
CA ASN A 133 14.54 -4.33 -0.93
C ASN A 133 14.75 -5.18 -2.18
N MET A 134 15.63 -6.17 -2.07
CA MET A 134 15.74 -7.22 -3.08
C MET A 134 14.44 -8.02 -3.24
N ALA A 135 14.39 -8.81 -4.31
CA ALA A 135 13.33 -9.77 -4.58
C ALA A 135 13.03 -10.64 -3.35
N PHE A 136 11.75 -10.97 -3.17
CA PHE A 136 11.37 -12.01 -2.23
C PHE A 136 11.41 -13.35 -2.96
N LEU A 137 12.33 -14.22 -2.55
CA LEU A 137 12.46 -15.58 -3.06
C LEU A 137 12.28 -16.54 -1.88
N PRO A 138 11.15 -17.27 -1.78
CA PRO A 138 10.90 -18.17 -0.66
C PRO A 138 12.07 -19.10 -0.38
N GLY A 139 12.50 -19.16 0.89
CA GLY A 139 13.63 -19.97 1.32
C GLY A 139 15.02 -19.37 1.08
N GLN A 140 15.13 -18.16 0.51
CA GLN A 140 16.40 -17.46 0.34
C GLN A 140 16.59 -16.34 1.37
N ALA A 141 17.82 -16.14 1.81
CA ALA A 141 18.19 -15.08 2.74
C ALA A 141 18.13 -13.71 2.05
N ARG A 142 17.72 -12.67 2.80
CA ARG A 142 17.73 -11.29 2.33
C ARG A 142 19.17 -10.78 2.18
N SER A 143 19.39 -9.98 1.16
CA SER A 143 20.62 -9.28 0.82
C SER A 143 20.27 -7.84 0.45
N GLN A 144 21.12 -6.90 0.85
CA GLN A 144 21.03 -5.49 0.49
C GLN A 144 22.03 -5.12 -0.62
N SER A 145 22.67 -6.13 -1.24
CA SER A 145 23.59 -5.89 -2.36
C SER A 145 22.83 -5.27 -3.54
N PRO A 146 23.36 -4.23 -4.19
CA PRO A 146 22.77 -3.70 -5.43
C PRO A 146 22.67 -4.74 -6.56
N ASP A 147 23.52 -5.78 -6.52
CA ASP A 147 23.52 -6.90 -7.47
C ASP A 147 22.51 -8.00 -7.10
N ALA A 148 21.80 -7.86 -5.98
CA ALA A 148 20.76 -8.82 -5.60
C ALA A 148 19.59 -8.77 -6.61
N PRO A 149 18.87 -9.89 -6.80
CA PRO A 149 17.68 -9.92 -7.65
C PRO A 149 16.68 -8.84 -7.24
N ARG A 150 15.99 -8.26 -8.23
CA ARG A 150 15.17 -7.06 -8.03
C ARG A 150 13.72 -7.44 -7.79
N ALA A 151 13.07 -6.79 -6.84
CA ALA A 151 11.63 -6.99 -6.63
C ALA A 151 10.80 -6.26 -7.70
N TRP A 152 11.24 -5.04 -8.08
CA TRP A 152 10.41 -4.09 -8.81
C TRP A 152 11.03 -3.62 -10.12
N VAL A 153 10.17 -3.46 -11.13
CA VAL A 153 10.54 -2.93 -12.44
C VAL A 153 9.80 -1.63 -12.69
N TRP A 154 10.58 -0.60 -13.03
CA TRP A 154 10.10 0.68 -13.51
C TRP A 154 10.84 1.02 -14.81
N PRO A 155 10.16 1.11 -15.96
CA PRO A 155 10.79 1.25 -17.28
C PRO A 155 11.66 2.51 -17.44
N GLU A 156 11.26 3.62 -16.84
CA GLU A 156 11.84 4.94 -17.07
C GLU A 156 13.18 5.12 -16.33
N ASP A 157 13.35 4.46 -15.18
CA ASP A 157 14.54 4.56 -14.36
C ASP A 157 14.74 3.33 -13.46
N ALA A 158 15.49 2.37 -13.98
CA ALA A 158 15.87 1.19 -13.22
C ALA A 158 16.81 1.50 -12.04
N THR A 159 17.48 2.65 -11.96
CA THR A 159 18.36 2.90 -10.81
C THR A 159 17.57 3.04 -9.51
N ARG A 160 16.37 3.64 -9.59
CA ARG A 160 15.48 3.91 -8.44
C ARG A 160 14.78 2.67 -7.89
N THR A 161 14.74 1.57 -8.64
CA THR A 161 14.20 0.29 -8.15
C THR A 161 15.29 -0.73 -7.78
N THR A 162 16.54 -0.30 -7.67
CA THR A 162 17.68 -1.16 -7.31
C THR A 162 17.67 -1.46 -5.81
N PRO A 163 18.00 -2.69 -5.37
CA PRO A 163 18.12 -2.98 -3.95
C PRO A 163 19.08 -2.01 -3.24
N GLY A 164 18.66 -1.50 -2.09
CA GLY A 164 19.36 -0.47 -1.32
C GLY A 164 19.13 0.96 -1.78
N ALA A 165 18.49 1.19 -2.94
CA ALA A 165 18.12 2.54 -3.37
C ALA A 165 17.14 3.16 -2.35
N ARG A 166 17.34 4.44 -2.02
CA ARG A 166 16.44 5.17 -1.14
C ARG A 166 15.10 5.38 -1.86
N ILE A 167 14.00 5.08 -1.18
CA ILE A 167 12.67 5.45 -1.67
C ILE A 167 12.52 6.93 -1.41
N GLU A 168 12.48 7.78 -2.44
CA GLU A 168 12.46 9.24 -2.34
C GLU A 168 11.03 9.80 -2.20
N ILE A 169 10.27 9.34 -1.19
CA ILE A 169 8.86 9.72 -1.02
C ILE A 169 8.61 11.24 -0.97
N GLU A 170 9.59 12.06 -0.58
CA GLU A 170 9.47 13.53 -0.63
C GLU A 170 9.23 14.08 -2.04
N ARG A 171 9.46 13.32 -3.11
CA ARG A 171 9.13 13.70 -4.48
C ARG A 171 7.65 13.61 -4.79
N TYR A 172 6.89 12.84 -4.02
CA TYR A 172 5.45 12.75 -4.17
C TYR A 172 4.79 14.00 -3.55
N PRO A 173 3.98 14.75 -4.31
CA PRO A 173 3.39 16.00 -3.81
C PRO A 173 2.10 15.78 -3.01
N GLY A 174 1.53 14.57 -3.03
CA GLY A 174 0.26 14.26 -2.38
C GLY A 174 0.38 13.91 -0.89
N PRO A 175 -0.77 13.76 -0.21
CA PRO A 175 -0.84 13.36 1.18
C PRO A 175 -0.33 11.93 1.38
N VAL A 176 0.38 11.72 2.50
CA VAL A 176 0.94 10.43 2.87
C VAL A 176 0.50 10.06 4.29
N PHE A 177 -0.05 8.86 4.46
CA PHE A 177 -0.24 8.25 5.77
C PHE A 177 0.85 7.21 6.04
N LEU A 178 1.48 7.27 7.21
CA LEU A 178 2.50 6.30 7.64
C LEU A 178 2.09 5.72 8.99
N SER A 179 2.23 4.41 9.16
CA SER A 179 2.06 3.78 10.46
C SER A 179 3.09 2.69 10.73
N VAL A 180 3.46 2.51 11.99
CA VAL A 180 4.43 1.50 12.40
C VAL A 180 4.31 1.18 13.89
N GLY A 181 4.70 -0.03 14.29
CA GLY A 181 4.83 -0.41 15.69
C GLY A 181 6.28 -0.26 16.18
N THR A 182 6.51 0.25 17.40
CA THR A 182 7.89 0.46 17.89
C THR A 182 8.64 -0.82 18.20
N ALA A 183 7.93 -1.94 18.33
CA ALA A 183 8.46 -3.28 18.56
C ALA A 183 8.39 -4.17 17.30
N ASP A 184 8.28 -3.57 16.11
CA ASP A 184 8.31 -4.29 14.82
C ASP A 184 9.57 -5.15 14.70
N GLU A 185 9.34 -6.46 14.65
CA GLU A 185 10.35 -7.50 14.62
C GLU A 185 10.87 -7.81 13.22
N ILE A 186 10.23 -7.26 12.18
CA ILE A 186 10.56 -7.48 10.78
C ILE A 186 11.36 -6.30 10.23
N TRP A 187 10.85 -5.08 10.38
CA TRP A 187 11.48 -3.85 9.92
C TRP A 187 11.64 -2.87 11.08
N ASP A 188 12.86 -2.37 11.29
CA ASP A 188 13.10 -1.39 12.34
C ASP A 188 12.22 -0.16 12.09
N HIS A 189 11.37 0.19 13.07
CA HIS A 189 10.43 1.31 12.99
C HIS A 189 11.09 2.64 12.61
N ARG A 190 12.40 2.79 12.87
CA ARG A 190 13.20 3.94 12.43
C ARG A 190 13.18 4.14 10.91
N MET A 191 12.96 3.09 10.12
CA MET A 191 12.76 3.21 8.67
C MET A 191 11.56 4.11 8.37
N THR A 192 10.41 3.84 8.99
CA THR A 192 9.20 4.67 8.84
C THR A 192 9.40 6.07 9.40
N LEU A 193 10.09 6.22 10.54
CA LEU A 193 10.39 7.53 11.10
C LEU A 193 11.27 8.38 10.17
N ARG A 194 12.29 7.81 9.54
CA ARG A 194 13.12 8.53 8.54
C ARG A 194 12.30 9.00 7.35
N LEU A 195 11.33 8.21 6.88
CA LEU A 195 10.41 8.64 5.82
C LEU A 195 9.58 9.85 6.25
N ALA A 196 9.02 9.83 7.47
CA ALA A 196 8.26 10.94 8.03
C ALA A 196 9.10 12.21 8.22
N GLU A 197 10.32 12.09 8.78
CA GLU A 197 11.26 13.20 8.97
C GLU A 197 11.61 13.89 7.65
N ARG A 198 11.79 13.10 6.57
CA ARG A 198 12.10 13.65 5.24
C ARG A 198 10.90 14.36 4.61
N LEU A 199 9.69 13.84 4.82
CA LEU A 199 8.44 14.47 4.39
C LEU A 199 8.23 15.81 5.12
N GLU A 200 8.46 15.82 6.44
CA GLU A 200 8.48 17.04 7.27
C GLU A 200 9.50 18.06 6.76
N ALA A 201 10.75 17.63 6.54
CA ALA A 201 11.82 18.49 6.03
C ALA A 201 11.53 19.06 4.63
N ALA A 202 10.68 18.39 3.85
CA ALA A 202 10.23 18.85 2.55
C ALA A 202 8.97 19.75 2.62
N GLY A 203 8.48 20.07 3.83
CA GLY A 203 7.31 20.91 4.07
C GLY A 203 5.97 20.22 3.85
N ARG A 204 5.94 18.87 3.87
CA ARG A 204 4.75 18.05 3.63
C ARG A 204 4.68 16.91 4.66
N PRO A 205 4.38 17.18 5.94
CA PRO A 205 4.25 16.15 6.97
C PRO A 205 3.36 14.99 6.52
N ALA A 206 3.76 13.77 6.87
CA ALA A 206 2.86 12.62 6.81
C ALA A 206 1.86 12.66 7.98
N ASP A 207 0.67 12.10 7.78
CA ASP A 207 -0.17 11.66 8.89
C ASP A 207 0.47 10.40 9.50
N LEU A 208 1.23 10.59 10.58
CA LEU A 208 2.08 9.57 11.19
C LEU A 208 1.42 8.95 12.41
N PHE A 209 1.26 7.63 12.39
CA PHE A 209 0.81 6.83 13.52
C PHE A 209 1.89 5.87 14.03
N VAL A 210 2.56 6.24 15.12
CA VAL A 210 3.51 5.38 15.83
C VAL A 210 2.79 4.68 16.98
N ALA A 211 2.71 3.35 16.94
CA ALA A 211 2.08 2.56 17.97
C ALA A 211 3.12 1.93 18.91
N GLU A 212 3.22 2.47 20.12
CA GLU A 212 4.18 2.00 21.13
C GLU A 212 3.94 0.52 21.48
N GLY A 213 5.02 -0.26 21.52
CA GLY A 213 5.02 -1.67 21.90
C GLY A 213 4.34 -2.63 20.91
N GLN A 214 3.84 -2.14 19.78
CA GLN A 214 3.26 -3.01 18.75
C GLN A 214 4.33 -3.58 17.83
N GLY A 215 4.10 -4.80 17.34
CA GLY A 215 4.95 -5.47 16.35
C GLY A 215 4.60 -5.07 14.91
N HIS A 216 5.06 -5.88 13.97
CA HIS A 216 4.81 -5.68 12.53
C HIS A 216 3.32 -5.78 12.17
N ALA A 217 2.59 -6.61 12.89
CA ALA A 217 1.13 -6.58 12.95
C ALA A 217 0.71 -6.11 14.33
N PHE A 218 -0.32 -5.26 14.39
CA PHE A 218 -0.84 -4.78 15.66
C PHE A 218 -1.66 -5.86 16.36
N THR A 219 -1.68 -5.79 17.68
CA THR A 219 -2.55 -6.62 18.51
C THR A 219 -4.02 -6.34 18.23
N PHE A 220 -4.91 -7.30 18.52
CA PHE A 220 -6.35 -7.15 18.26
C PHE A 220 -7.00 -5.94 18.93
N ASP A 221 -6.47 -5.49 20.07
CA ASP A 221 -6.98 -4.31 20.77
C ASP A 221 -6.50 -2.99 20.13
N ARG A 222 -5.38 -3.04 19.39
CA ARG A 222 -4.75 -1.86 18.79
C ARG A 222 -5.02 -1.71 17.30
N GLU A 223 -5.20 -2.82 16.60
CA GLU A 223 -5.53 -2.88 15.17
C GLU A 223 -6.75 -2.01 14.79
N PRO A 224 -7.84 -1.92 15.58
CA PRO A 224 -8.98 -1.05 15.25
C PRO A 224 -8.59 0.43 15.09
N GLU A 225 -7.64 0.95 15.89
CA GLU A 225 -7.21 2.33 15.77
C GLU A 225 -6.43 2.58 14.46
N LEU A 226 -5.65 1.60 13.99
CA LEU A 226 -5.01 1.69 12.68
C LEU A 226 -6.06 1.86 11.58
N TRP A 227 -7.08 1.01 11.57
CA TRP A 227 -8.15 1.08 10.57
C TRP A 227 -8.93 2.40 10.65
N GLN A 228 -9.26 2.87 11.85
CA GLN A 228 -9.96 4.16 12.04
C GLN A 228 -9.16 5.33 11.46
N ARG A 229 -7.85 5.39 11.71
CA ARG A 229 -6.98 6.45 11.19
C ARG A 229 -6.81 6.36 9.68
N LEU A 230 -6.61 5.15 9.16
CA LEU A 230 -6.51 4.92 7.72
C LEU A 230 -7.79 5.34 6.97
N LEU A 231 -8.95 5.00 7.52
CA LEU A 231 -10.24 5.42 6.98
C LEU A 231 -10.38 6.94 7.00
N ALA A 232 -10.09 7.58 8.14
CA ALA A 232 -10.16 9.04 8.25
C ALA A 232 -9.28 9.73 7.21
N PHE A 233 -8.07 9.22 6.96
CA PHE A 233 -7.17 9.71 5.92
C PHE A 233 -7.78 9.61 4.52
N PHE A 234 -8.30 8.43 4.13
CA PHE A 234 -8.87 8.26 2.80
C PHE A 234 -10.17 9.05 2.58
N HIS A 235 -11.06 9.07 3.58
CA HIS A 235 -12.26 9.91 3.52
C HIS A 235 -11.90 11.39 3.34
N HIS A 236 -10.93 11.88 4.11
CA HIS A 236 -10.49 13.26 4.01
C HIS A 236 -9.89 13.61 2.64
N HIS A 237 -9.13 12.70 2.01
CA HIS A 237 -8.42 13.04 0.76
C HIS A 237 -9.12 12.60 -0.53
N LEU A 238 -10.20 11.83 -0.45
CA LEU A 238 -10.92 11.33 -1.63
C LEU A 238 -12.38 11.81 -1.72
N GLU A 239 -13.03 12.13 -0.61
CA GLU A 239 -14.44 12.59 -0.65
C GLU A 239 -14.57 14.11 -0.68
N THR A 240 -13.67 14.83 0.00
CA THR A 240 -13.57 16.27 -0.20
C THR A 240 -12.66 16.48 -1.39
N GLY A 241 -13.24 16.84 -2.54
CA GLY A 241 -12.47 17.24 -3.72
C GLY A 241 -11.44 18.34 -3.38
N PRO A 242 -10.47 18.62 -4.28
CA PRO A 242 -9.48 19.67 -4.06
C PRO A 242 -10.11 21.04 -3.74
#